data_AF-A0A3D4G077-F1
#
_entry.id   AF-A0A3D4G077-F1
#
_cell.length_a   1.000
_cell.length_b   1.000
_cell.length_c   1.000
_cell.angle_alpha   90.00
_cell.angle_beta   90.00
_cell.angle_gamma   90.00
#
_symmetry.space_group_name_H-M   'P 1'
#
loop_
_entity.id
_entity.type
_entity.pdbx_description
1 polymer ?
#
loop_
_entity_poly.entity_id
_entity_poly.type
_entity_poly.pdbx_seq_one_letter_code
_entity_poly.pdbx_strand_id
1 'polypeptide(L)'
;FISLEDDLMRLFGSERIARIMDKLGAEEGEVIEHRMVTRSIERAQKRVEGRNFEVRKHLLEYDDVMNQQREVIYDLRLFALEGGEDLKGETWEMIEHALRAAVEEFTPEDESPEEWDLAGLRQRLLLDFFVVADQLPQQNDPDDEPDEEDVADGVLASGRDAFHRKLEGFGEFRERVMSFVLLTTIDDKWKDHLYDLDHLKTSISFRSWGQKDPLVEYKQDAYEMFVGMMADLRRTVAQNFFRAQIGEPPQARPQPQQRLVLSGPSATPDTAVGRGAVARREEAIGEVPVRVDAMGMSRKARTDMSGLGRGPDPRDLATNRGKERAKTPVTVAAEPGRNDPCLCGSGKKYKKCHGRAD
;
A
#
# COMPACT_ATOMS: atom_id res chain seq x y z
N PHE A 1 1.47 44.73 21.05
CA PHE A 1 2.70 45.18 21.73
C PHE A 1 3.69 44.02 21.71
N ILE A 2 4.95 44.27 21.34
CA ILE A 2 6.05 43.30 21.27
C ILE A 2 7.18 43.85 22.13
N SER A 3 7.85 42.99 22.90
CA SER A 3 9.06 43.34 23.65
C SER A 3 10.31 42.95 22.87
N LEU A 4 11.42 43.64 23.12
CA LEU A 4 12.74 43.27 22.61
C LEU A 4 13.25 41.94 23.19
N GLU A 5 12.70 41.52 24.33
CA GLU A 5 13.02 40.26 24.99
C GLU A 5 12.24 39.07 24.41
N ASP A 6 11.25 39.31 23.54
CA ASP A 6 10.43 38.26 22.94
C ASP A 6 11.29 37.31 22.09
N ASP A 7 10.91 36.03 22.05
CA ASP A 7 11.66 34.98 21.34
C ASP A 7 11.91 35.30 19.86
N LEU A 8 10.96 35.97 19.20
CA LEU A 8 11.11 36.42 17.81
C LEU A 8 12.31 37.39 17.66
N MET A 9 12.43 38.32 18.60
CA MET A 9 13.48 39.34 18.62
C MET A 9 14.81 38.74 19.04
N ARG A 10 14.80 37.80 20.00
CA ARG A 10 15.98 37.05 20.45
C ARG A 10 16.60 36.20 19.34
N LEU A 11 15.77 35.52 18.54
CA LEU A 11 16.24 34.60 17.50
C LEU A 11 16.60 35.32 16.17
N PHE A 12 16.00 36.47 15.87
CA PHE A 12 16.10 37.07 14.53
C PHE A 12 16.38 38.59 14.50
N GLY A 13 16.33 39.27 15.64
CA GLY A 13 16.38 40.73 15.74
C GLY A 13 17.74 41.34 16.11
N SER A 14 18.73 40.54 16.50
CA SER A 14 19.81 41.02 17.37
C SER A 14 20.72 42.10 16.77
N GLU A 15 21.25 41.98 15.55
CA GLU A 15 22.30 42.93 15.14
C GLU A 15 21.81 44.26 14.56
N ARG A 16 20.68 44.26 13.84
CA ARG A 16 20.23 45.46 13.10
C ARG A 16 19.26 46.30 13.91
N ILE A 17 18.47 45.66 14.77
CA ILE A 17 17.51 46.35 15.63
C ILE A 17 18.23 46.93 16.86
N ALA A 18 19.19 46.20 17.45
CA ALA A 18 20.04 46.73 18.53
C ALA A 18 20.79 48.00 18.08
N ARG A 19 21.43 47.99 16.91
CA ARG A 19 22.10 49.19 16.36
C ARG A 19 21.18 50.39 16.13
N ILE A 20 19.89 50.15 15.85
CA ILE A 20 18.90 51.22 15.70
C ILE A 20 18.46 51.73 17.08
N MET A 21 18.32 50.84 18.07
CA MET A 21 18.03 51.18 19.47
C MET A 21 19.15 52.00 20.11
N ASP A 22 20.40 51.55 20.00
CA ASP A 22 21.59 52.25 20.51
C ASP A 22 21.72 53.66 19.93
N LYS A 23 21.30 53.83 18.67
CA LYS A 23 21.35 55.13 17.98
C LYS A 23 20.14 56.02 18.30
N LEU A 24 19.00 55.44 18.64
CA LEU A 24 17.82 56.17 19.09
C LEU A 24 17.91 56.56 20.57
N GLY A 25 18.75 55.87 21.37
CA GLY A 25 18.87 56.13 22.80
C GLY A 25 17.60 55.78 23.59
N ALA A 26 16.82 54.81 23.12
CA ALA A 26 15.54 54.44 23.73
C ALA A 26 15.75 53.85 25.13
N GLU A 27 15.05 54.39 26.12
CA GLU A 27 15.13 53.95 27.53
C GLU A 27 14.15 52.81 27.83
N GLU A 28 14.43 52.06 28.90
CA GLU A 28 13.64 50.89 29.30
C GLU A 28 12.22 51.32 29.68
N GLY A 29 11.22 50.83 28.94
CA GLY A 29 9.80 51.16 29.15
C GLY A 29 9.22 52.18 28.17
N GLU A 30 10.00 52.76 27.25
CA GLU A 30 9.49 53.66 26.22
C GLU A 30 8.84 52.92 25.03
N VAL A 31 7.73 53.46 24.53
CA VAL A 31 7.04 52.93 23.36
C VAL A 31 7.72 53.42 22.09
N ILE A 32 8.22 52.48 21.29
CA ILE A 32 8.91 52.80 20.02
C ILE A 32 7.96 52.61 18.84
N GLU A 33 7.57 53.70 18.18
CA GLU A 33 6.73 53.68 16.97
C GLU A 33 7.54 54.06 15.72
N HIS A 34 8.59 53.31 15.42
CA HIS A 34 9.47 53.64 14.31
C HIS A 34 9.29 52.71 13.10
N ARG A 35 9.00 53.28 11.90
CA ARG A 35 8.77 52.52 10.65
C ARG A 35 9.91 51.57 10.24
N MET A 36 11.16 51.87 10.63
CA MET A 36 12.29 50.96 10.38
C MET A 36 12.30 49.75 11.31
N VAL A 37 11.79 49.90 12.54
CA VAL A 37 11.63 48.80 13.50
C VAL A 37 10.51 47.88 13.02
N THR A 38 9.34 48.43 12.66
CA THR A 38 8.24 47.65 12.06
C THR A 38 8.68 46.84 10.83
N ARG A 39 9.39 47.47 9.88
CA ARG A 39 9.93 46.77 8.70
C ARG A 39 10.99 45.72 9.03
N SER A 40 11.70 45.87 10.14
CA SER A 40 12.69 44.88 10.59
C SER A 40 12.01 43.67 11.24
N ILE A 41 10.95 43.91 12.02
CA ILE A 41 10.07 42.87 12.57
C ILE A 41 9.39 42.09 11.44
N GLU A 42 8.83 42.76 10.44
CA GLU A 42 8.20 42.09 9.28
C GLU A 42 9.19 41.18 8.52
N ARG A 43 10.45 41.63 8.35
CA ARG A 43 11.49 40.80 7.73
C ARG A 43 11.90 39.61 8.61
N ALA A 44 11.99 39.81 9.92
CA ALA A 44 12.26 38.73 10.86
C ALA A 44 11.15 37.68 10.82
N GLN A 45 9.89 38.13 10.81
CA GLN A 45 8.71 37.27 10.68
C GLN A 45 8.73 36.48 9.36
N LYS A 46 8.95 37.14 8.21
CA LYS A 46 9.08 36.45 6.91
C LYS A 46 10.20 35.41 6.91
N ARG A 47 11.31 35.67 7.61
CA ARG A 47 12.42 34.71 7.73
C ARG A 47 12.04 33.51 8.60
N VAL A 48 11.29 33.71 9.69
CA VAL A 48 10.72 32.63 10.51
C VAL A 48 9.74 31.80 9.71
N GLU A 49 8.83 32.44 9.00
CA GLU A 49 7.85 31.78 8.13
C GLU A 49 8.57 30.97 7.05
N GLY A 50 9.61 31.53 6.42
CA GLY A 50 10.46 30.83 5.47
C GLY A 50 11.13 29.59 6.08
N ARG A 51 11.77 29.72 7.25
CA ARG A 51 12.38 28.58 7.96
C ARG A 51 11.36 27.51 8.31
N ASN A 52 10.19 27.90 8.84
CA ASN A 52 9.14 26.95 9.19
C ASN A 52 8.55 26.27 7.94
N PHE A 53 8.43 27.01 6.83
CA PHE A 53 8.01 26.47 5.55
C PHE A 53 9.01 25.43 5.02
N GLU A 54 10.31 25.72 5.06
CA GLU A 54 11.37 24.78 4.67
C GLU A 54 11.33 23.49 5.52
N VAL A 55 11.19 23.62 6.84
CA VAL A 55 11.07 22.46 7.74
C VAL A 55 9.84 21.61 7.40
N ARG A 56 8.69 22.25 7.15
CA ARG A 56 7.45 21.54 6.77
C ARG A 56 7.57 20.89 5.40
N LYS A 57 8.19 21.57 4.43
CA LYS A 57 8.44 21.02 3.10
C LYS A 57 9.31 19.77 3.19
N HIS A 58 10.40 19.85 3.95
CA HIS A 58 11.27 18.69 4.17
C HIS A 58 10.51 17.55 4.84
N LEU A 59 9.71 17.80 5.89
CA LEU A 59 8.88 16.78 6.53
C LEU A 59 7.87 16.13 5.57
N LEU A 60 7.22 16.95 4.73
CA LEU A 60 6.29 16.48 3.70
C LEU A 60 6.98 15.52 2.72
N GLU A 61 8.23 15.79 2.33
CA GLU A 61 8.95 14.95 1.37
C GLU A 61 9.26 13.53 1.90
N TYR A 62 9.33 13.32 3.23
CA TYR A 62 9.42 11.98 3.83
C TYR A 62 8.03 11.33 3.90
N ASP A 63 7.02 12.11 4.28
CA ASP A 63 5.65 11.61 4.42
C ASP A 63 5.05 11.22 3.06
N ASP A 64 5.43 11.90 1.97
CA ASP A 64 5.02 11.57 0.60
C ASP A 64 5.39 10.13 0.21
N VAL A 65 6.55 9.63 0.66
CA VAL A 65 6.99 8.24 0.42
C VAL A 65 6.02 7.27 1.08
N MET A 66 5.71 7.51 2.36
CA MET A 66 4.75 6.68 3.09
C MET A 66 3.35 6.78 2.50
N ASN A 67 2.94 7.95 2.00
CA ASN A 67 1.63 8.12 1.40
C ASN A 67 1.47 7.29 0.12
N GLN A 68 2.48 7.31 -0.77
CA GLN A 68 2.47 6.49 -1.99
C GLN A 68 2.38 4.99 -1.67
N GLN A 69 3.16 4.52 -0.68
CA GLN A 69 3.11 3.13 -0.24
C GLN A 69 1.75 2.77 0.39
N ARG A 70 1.19 3.68 1.18
CA ARG A 70 -0.14 3.51 1.80
C ARG A 70 -1.24 3.35 0.76
N GLU A 71 -1.22 4.15 -0.31
CA GLU A 71 -2.20 4.04 -1.40
C GLU A 71 -2.21 2.62 -1.97
N VAL A 72 -1.05 2.08 -2.34
CA VAL A 72 -0.91 0.71 -2.84
C VAL A 72 -1.46 -0.33 -1.86
N ILE A 73 -1.12 -0.21 -0.59
CA ILE A 73 -1.57 -1.16 0.45
C ILE A 73 -3.06 -1.06 0.70
N TYR A 74 -3.62 0.15 0.67
CA TYR A 74 -5.04 0.37 0.90
C TYR A 74 -5.88 -0.07 -0.28
N ASP A 75 -5.38 0.07 -1.51
CA ASP A 75 -6.02 -0.47 -2.70
C ASP A 75 -6.06 -2.01 -2.64
N LEU A 76 -4.94 -2.65 -2.30
CA LEU A 76 -4.90 -4.11 -2.13
C LEU A 76 -5.81 -4.58 -0.98
N ARG A 77 -5.84 -3.83 0.12
CA ARG A 77 -6.71 -4.13 1.27
C ARG A 77 -8.19 -3.95 0.92
N LEU A 78 -8.54 -2.91 0.16
CA LEU A 78 -9.89 -2.69 -0.32
C LEU A 78 -10.32 -3.82 -1.25
N PHE A 79 -9.46 -4.23 -2.17
CA PHE A 79 -9.70 -5.37 -3.05
C PHE A 79 -9.99 -6.66 -2.26
N ALA A 80 -9.21 -6.94 -1.21
CA ALA A 80 -9.45 -8.09 -0.33
C ALA A 80 -10.76 -8.00 0.47
N LEU A 81 -11.27 -6.79 0.75
CA LEU A 81 -12.57 -6.55 1.40
C LEU A 81 -13.75 -6.69 0.43
N GLU A 82 -13.60 -6.24 -0.82
CA GLU A 82 -14.63 -6.31 -1.85
C GLU A 82 -14.90 -7.75 -2.28
N GLY A 83 -13.86 -8.58 -2.34
CA GLY A 83 -13.99 -10.01 -2.63
C GLY A 83 -14.33 -10.30 -4.09
N GLY A 84 -15.17 -11.32 -4.30
CA GLY A 84 -15.60 -11.74 -5.64
C GLY A 84 -14.64 -12.67 -6.38
N GLU A 85 -14.91 -12.88 -7.68
CA GLU A 85 -14.17 -13.82 -8.52
C GLU A 85 -12.73 -13.37 -8.80
N ASP A 86 -12.50 -12.05 -8.86
CA ASP A 86 -11.17 -11.48 -9.11
C ASP A 86 -10.21 -11.77 -7.94
N LEU A 87 -10.71 -11.90 -6.71
CA LEU A 87 -9.91 -12.26 -5.53
C LEU A 87 -9.19 -13.60 -5.70
N LYS A 88 -9.83 -14.55 -6.39
CA LYS A 88 -9.22 -15.84 -6.72
C LYS A 88 -8.02 -15.65 -7.66
N GLY A 89 -8.15 -14.76 -8.64
CA GLY A 89 -7.08 -14.44 -9.59
C GLY A 89 -5.87 -13.84 -8.88
N GLU A 90 -6.10 -12.81 -8.08
CA GLU A 90 -5.05 -12.16 -7.29
C GLU A 90 -4.35 -13.14 -6.33
N THR A 91 -5.14 -13.96 -5.60
CA THR A 91 -4.57 -14.97 -4.70
C THR A 91 -3.69 -15.95 -5.46
N TRP A 92 -4.09 -16.34 -6.67
CA TRP A 92 -3.28 -17.18 -7.54
C TRP A 92 -2.00 -16.47 -8.01
N GLU A 93 -2.08 -15.21 -8.43
CA GLU A 93 -0.89 -14.44 -8.85
C GLU A 93 0.15 -14.31 -7.72
N MET A 94 -0.31 -14.10 -6.48
CA MET A 94 0.57 -14.10 -5.31
C MET A 94 1.24 -15.45 -5.07
N ILE A 95 0.50 -16.55 -5.23
CA ILE A 95 1.01 -17.91 -5.11
C ILE A 95 2.00 -18.23 -6.23
N GLU A 96 1.66 -17.90 -7.47
CA GLU A 96 2.52 -18.08 -8.64
C GLU A 96 3.85 -17.35 -8.44
N HIS A 97 3.83 -16.10 -8.00
CA HIS A 97 5.03 -15.36 -7.66
C HIS A 97 5.86 -16.03 -6.55
N ALA A 98 5.23 -16.57 -5.51
CA ALA A 98 5.92 -17.26 -4.44
C ALA A 98 6.55 -18.58 -4.91
N LEU A 99 5.88 -19.30 -5.80
CA LEU A 99 6.39 -20.55 -6.38
C LEU A 99 7.54 -20.28 -7.36
N ARG A 100 7.43 -19.27 -8.23
CA ARG A 100 8.53 -18.86 -9.14
C ARG A 100 9.76 -18.45 -8.36
N ALA A 101 9.60 -17.62 -7.32
CA ALA A 101 10.71 -17.24 -6.46
C ALA A 101 11.37 -18.44 -5.75
N ALA A 102 10.59 -19.49 -5.43
CA ALA A 102 11.13 -20.72 -4.89
C ALA A 102 11.87 -21.54 -5.96
N VAL A 103 11.43 -21.52 -7.23
CA VAL A 103 12.19 -22.16 -8.32
C VAL A 103 13.51 -21.43 -8.52
N GLU A 104 13.47 -20.11 -8.71
CA GLU A 104 14.65 -19.24 -8.89
C GLU A 104 15.70 -19.40 -7.77
N GLU A 105 15.27 -19.60 -6.52
CA GLU A 105 16.17 -19.86 -5.37
C GLU A 105 16.95 -21.17 -5.50
N PHE A 106 16.39 -22.18 -6.20
CA PHE A 106 16.97 -23.51 -6.35
C PHE A 106 17.50 -23.79 -7.77
N THR A 107 17.30 -22.85 -8.70
CA THR A 107 17.86 -22.86 -10.06
C THR A 107 18.57 -21.52 -10.33
N PRO A 108 19.67 -21.19 -9.63
CA PRO A 108 20.36 -19.92 -9.84
C PRO A 108 20.99 -19.85 -11.24
N GLU A 109 20.92 -18.68 -11.88
CA GLU A 109 21.49 -18.45 -13.22
C GLU A 109 23.02 -18.61 -13.26
N ASP A 110 23.70 -18.48 -12.12
CA ASP A 110 25.15 -18.59 -11.98
C ASP A 110 25.66 -20.02 -11.72
N GLU A 111 24.76 -20.99 -11.53
CA GLU A 111 25.05 -22.41 -11.33
C GLU A 111 24.67 -23.25 -12.56
N SER A 112 25.37 -24.37 -12.75
CA SER A 112 25.07 -25.27 -13.87
C SER A 112 23.81 -26.11 -13.57
N PRO A 113 22.99 -26.51 -14.57
CA PRO A 113 21.79 -27.31 -14.33
C PRO A 113 22.00 -28.62 -13.56
N GLU A 114 23.16 -29.25 -13.74
CA GLU A 114 23.60 -30.46 -13.01
C GLU A 114 23.80 -30.21 -11.50
N GLU A 115 24.03 -28.96 -11.09
CA GLU A 115 24.33 -28.56 -9.72
C GLU A 115 23.06 -28.13 -8.94
N TRP A 116 21.92 -27.94 -9.63
CA TRP A 116 20.68 -27.48 -9.02
C TRP A 116 20.11 -28.48 -8.00
N ASP A 117 19.63 -27.96 -6.86
CA ASP A 117 19.05 -28.78 -5.80
C ASP A 117 17.54 -29.03 -5.98
N LEU A 118 17.16 -29.79 -7.02
CA LEU A 118 15.76 -30.07 -7.33
C LEU A 118 15.05 -30.94 -6.28
N ALA A 119 15.78 -31.83 -5.59
CA ALA A 119 15.27 -32.59 -4.46
C ALA A 119 14.96 -31.67 -3.27
N GLY A 120 15.83 -30.70 -3.00
CA GLY A 120 15.59 -29.64 -2.02
C GLY A 120 14.37 -28.79 -2.36
N LEU A 121 14.22 -28.38 -3.63
CA LEU A 121 13.05 -27.67 -4.14
C LEU A 121 11.77 -28.48 -3.90
N ARG A 122 11.77 -29.77 -4.24
CA ARG A 122 10.64 -30.68 -3.99
C ARG A 122 10.25 -30.69 -2.51
N GLN A 123 11.23 -30.78 -1.61
CA GLN A 123 10.99 -30.76 -0.17
C GLN A 123 10.45 -29.40 0.30
N ARG A 124 11.00 -28.30 -0.22
CA ARG A 124 10.57 -26.94 0.11
C ARG A 124 9.11 -26.71 -0.28
N LEU A 125 8.73 -27.11 -1.49
CA LEU A 125 7.36 -27.03 -2.01
C LEU A 125 6.36 -27.77 -1.13
N LEU A 126 6.74 -28.95 -0.64
CA LEU A 126 5.89 -29.74 0.23
C LEU A 126 5.72 -29.11 1.62
N LEU A 127 6.78 -28.60 2.24
CA LEU A 127 6.76 -28.08 3.61
C LEU A 127 6.10 -26.70 3.72
N ASP A 128 6.38 -25.81 2.78
CA ASP A 128 5.90 -24.42 2.83
C ASP A 128 4.54 -24.27 2.18
N PHE A 129 4.33 -24.94 1.04
CA PHE A 129 3.15 -24.75 0.19
C PHE A 129 2.26 -25.98 0.11
N PHE A 130 2.60 -27.11 0.74
CA PHE A 130 1.84 -28.37 0.63
C PHE A 130 1.63 -28.81 -0.82
N VAL A 131 2.53 -28.40 -1.71
CA VAL A 131 2.53 -28.76 -3.13
C VAL A 131 3.33 -30.03 -3.32
N VAL A 132 2.67 -31.06 -3.85
CA VAL A 132 3.33 -32.31 -4.24
C VAL A 132 3.75 -32.19 -5.69
N ALA A 133 5.04 -31.99 -5.92
CA ALA A 133 5.66 -31.91 -7.23
C ALA A 133 6.32 -33.25 -7.57
N ASP A 134 5.54 -34.21 -8.08
CA ASP A 134 6.03 -35.56 -8.36
C ASP A 134 6.98 -35.63 -9.57
N GLN A 135 6.91 -34.64 -10.45
CA GLN A 135 7.82 -34.46 -11.58
C GLN A 135 9.25 -34.11 -11.15
N LEU A 136 9.43 -33.55 -9.95
CA LEU A 136 10.77 -33.27 -9.42
C LEU A 136 11.38 -34.54 -8.82
N PRO A 137 12.70 -34.75 -8.98
CA PRO A 137 13.36 -35.94 -8.46
C PRO A 137 13.33 -35.98 -6.92
N GLN A 138 13.41 -37.19 -6.34
CA GLN A 138 13.55 -37.36 -4.89
C GLN A 138 15.01 -37.21 -4.42
N GLN A 139 15.96 -37.43 -5.33
CA GLN A 139 17.40 -37.28 -5.14
C GLN A 139 17.96 -36.75 -6.46
N ASN A 140 18.90 -35.80 -6.42
CA ASN A 140 19.48 -35.24 -7.63
C ASN A 140 20.37 -36.29 -8.31
N ASP A 141 20.28 -36.35 -9.63
CA ASP A 141 21.16 -37.17 -10.47
C ASP A 141 22.19 -36.23 -11.14
N PRO A 142 23.51 -36.43 -10.94
CA PRO A 142 24.53 -35.60 -11.57
C PRO A 142 24.53 -35.66 -13.11
N ASP A 143 23.90 -36.67 -13.71
CA ASP A 143 23.83 -36.82 -15.16
C ASP A 143 22.54 -36.19 -15.75
N ASP A 144 21.64 -35.66 -14.92
CA ASP A 144 20.42 -34.97 -15.37
C ASP A 144 20.70 -33.47 -15.61
N GLU A 145 20.39 -33.01 -16.83
CA GLU A 145 20.45 -31.60 -17.23
C GLU A 145 19.01 -31.06 -17.48
N PRO A 146 18.26 -30.73 -16.43
CA PRO A 146 16.89 -30.22 -16.56
C PRO A 146 16.88 -28.80 -17.14
N ASP A 147 15.83 -28.48 -17.90
CA ASP A 147 15.57 -27.13 -18.37
C ASP A 147 14.80 -26.32 -17.31
N GLU A 148 15.21 -25.08 -17.07
CA GLU A 148 14.61 -24.20 -16.06
C GLU A 148 13.13 -23.92 -16.35
N GLU A 149 12.76 -23.71 -17.63
CA GLU A 149 11.40 -23.41 -18.04
C GLU A 149 10.50 -24.62 -17.80
N ASP A 150 10.98 -25.83 -18.14
CA ASP A 150 10.28 -27.09 -17.86
C ASP A 150 10.09 -27.33 -16.35
N VAL A 151 11.11 -27.04 -15.53
CA VAL A 151 11.02 -27.13 -14.07
C VAL A 151 9.99 -26.15 -13.53
N ALA A 152 10.05 -24.88 -13.96
CA ALA A 152 9.14 -23.83 -13.54
C ALA A 152 7.69 -24.17 -13.93
N ASP A 153 7.45 -24.55 -15.17
CA ASP A 153 6.12 -24.91 -15.66
C ASP A 153 5.55 -26.14 -14.94
N GLY A 154 6.39 -27.14 -14.67
CA GLY A 154 6.02 -28.30 -13.86
C GLY A 154 5.58 -27.90 -12.46
N VAL A 155 6.39 -27.09 -11.76
CA VAL A 155 6.07 -26.61 -10.41
C VAL A 155 4.79 -25.79 -10.39
N LEU A 156 4.59 -24.92 -11.37
CA LEU A 156 3.38 -24.10 -11.48
C LEU A 156 2.13 -24.93 -11.79
N ALA A 157 2.25 -25.97 -12.61
CA ALA A 157 1.18 -26.92 -12.84
C ALA A 157 0.78 -27.64 -11.53
N SER A 158 1.75 -28.17 -10.78
CA SER A 158 1.49 -28.80 -9.47
C SER A 158 0.89 -27.82 -8.46
N GLY A 159 1.38 -26.58 -8.44
CA GLY A 159 0.86 -25.50 -7.62
C GLY A 159 -0.58 -25.15 -7.96
N ARG A 160 -0.92 -25.12 -9.26
CA ARG A 160 -2.28 -24.84 -9.74
C ARG A 160 -3.26 -25.93 -9.34
N ASP A 161 -2.85 -27.18 -9.47
CA ASP A 161 -3.64 -28.32 -9.04
C ASP A 161 -3.86 -28.32 -7.53
N ALA A 162 -2.82 -27.99 -6.75
CA ALA A 162 -2.95 -27.84 -5.30
C ALA A 162 -3.89 -26.69 -4.93
N PHE A 163 -3.78 -25.55 -5.62
CA PHE A 163 -4.64 -24.39 -5.42
C PHE A 163 -6.11 -24.72 -5.69
N HIS A 164 -6.41 -25.36 -6.82
CA HIS A 164 -7.77 -25.79 -7.16
C HIS A 164 -8.34 -26.77 -6.14
N ARG A 165 -7.58 -27.82 -5.77
CA ARG A 165 -8.00 -28.77 -4.73
C ARG A 165 -8.27 -28.08 -3.39
N LYS A 166 -7.44 -27.09 -3.03
CA LYS A 166 -7.63 -26.32 -1.79
C LYS A 166 -8.91 -25.49 -1.82
N LEU A 167 -9.19 -24.81 -2.93
CA LEU A 167 -10.43 -24.05 -3.11
C LEU A 167 -11.67 -24.93 -3.05
N GLU A 168 -11.64 -26.10 -3.67
CA GLU A 168 -12.71 -27.10 -3.58
C GLU A 168 -12.92 -27.54 -2.14
N GLY A 169 -11.82 -27.80 -1.41
CA GLY A 169 -11.86 -28.14 0.01
C GLY A 169 -12.45 -27.05 0.91
N PHE A 170 -12.39 -25.77 0.50
CA PHE A 170 -13.04 -24.69 1.23
C PHE A 170 -14.55 -24.56 0.96
N GLY A 171 -15.03 -25.10 -0.16
CA GLY A 171 -16.45 -25.02 -0.55
C GLY A 171 -16.97 -23.58 -0.59
N GLU A 172 -18.10 -23.35 0.09
CA GLU A 172 -18.76 -22.03 0.15
C GLU A 172 -17.91 -20.96 0.86
N PHE A 173 -16.95 -21.36 1.70
CA PHE A 173 -16.14 -20.42 2.49
C PHE A 173 -14.90 -19.92 1.75
N ARG A 174 -14.64 -20.38 0.51
CA ARG A 174 -13.43 -20.06 -0.25
C ARG A 174 -13.09 -18.57 -0.30
N GLU A 175 -14.08 -17.72 -0.56
CA GLU A 175 -13.91 -16.27 -0.65
C GLU A 175 -13.56 -15.68 0.72
N ARG A 176 -14.33 -16.05 1.76
CA ARG A 176 -14.09 -15.59 3.13
C ARG A 176 -12.71 -16.01 3.65
N VAL A 177 -12.25 -17.22 3.30
CA VAL A 177 -10.93 -17.70 3.67
C VAL A 177 -9.84 -16.90 2.95
N MET A 178 -9.96 -16.68 1.63
CA MET A 178 -9.00 -15.87 0.86
C MET A 178 -8.93 -14.44 1.41
N SER A 179 -10.08 -13.77 1.57
CA SER A 179 -10.14 -12.42 2.14
C SER A 179 -9.51 -12.37 3.52
N PHE A 180 -9.81 -13.34 4.38
CA PHE A 180 -9.24 -13.40 5.73
C PHE A 180 -7.71 -13.56 5.72
N VAL A 181 -7.19 -14.46 4.87
CA VAL A 181 -5.75 -14.69 4.71
C VAL A 181 -5.05 -13.43 4.20
N LEU A 182 -5.59 -12.80 3.15
CA LEU A 182 -5.02 -11.56 2.61
C LEU A 182 -5.05 -10.44 3.64
N LEU A 183 -6.23 -10.12 4.21
CA LEU A 183 -6.38 -9.00 5.13
C LEU A 183 -5.49 -9.12 6.36
N THR A 184 -5.44 -10.31 6.96
CA THR A 184 -4.61 -10.55 8.14
C THR A 184 -3.13 -10.38 7.79
N THR A 185 -2.70 -10.93 6.66
CA THR A 185 -1.31 -10.84 6.21
C THR A 185 -0.92 -9.41 5.83
N ILE A 186 -1.78 -8.68 5.11
CA ILE A 186 -1.58 -7.27 4.74
C ILE A 186 -1.44 -6.42 6.00
N ASP A 187 -2.38 -6.53 6.94
CA ASP A 187 -2.39 -5.71 8.15
C ASP A 187 -1.13 -5.99 8.99
N ASP A 188 -0.71 -7.25 9.14
CA ASP A 188 0.51 -7.62 9.88
C ASP A 188 1.78 -7.08 9.22
N LYS A 189 1.99 -7.34 7.93
CA LYS A 189 3.19 -6.86 7.21
C LYS A 189 3.28 -5.34 7.13
N TRP A 190 2.15 -4.67 6.96
CA TRP A 190 2.11 -3.22 6.91
C TRP A 190 2.44 -2.57 8.26
N LYS A 191 1.95 -3.13 9.38
CA LYS A 191 2.31 -2.64 10.72
C LYS A 191 3.82 -2.75 10.97
N ASP A 192 4.42 -3.89 10.63
CA ASP A 192 5.86 -4.12 10.80
C ASP A 192 6.66 -3.13 9.93
N HIS A 193 6.27 -2.96 8.67
CA HIS A 193 6.93 -2.01 7.77
C HIS A 193 6.82 -0.54 8.23
N LEU A 194 5.68 -0.13 8.79
CA LEU A 194 5.54 1.21 9.37
C LEU A 194 6.50 1.43 10.55
N TYR A 195 6.72 0.39 11.36
CA TYR A 195 7.69 0.44 12.45
C TYR A 195 9.12 0.56 11.91
N ASP A 196 9.47 -0.22 10.89
CA ASP A 196 10.80 -0.18 10.29
C ASP A 196 11.08 1.16 9.59
N LEU A 197 10.08 1.77 8.94
CA LEU A 197 10.18 3.10 8.33
C LEU A 197 10.41 4.21 9.36
N ASP A 198 9.82 4.12 10.54
CA ASP A 198 10.04 5.08 11.63
C ASP A 198 11.50 5.01 12.15
N HIS A 199 12.03 3.79 12.28
CA HIS A 199 13.44 3.56 12.61
C HIS A 199 14.38 4.06 11.51
N LEU A 200 14.04 3.80 10.24
CA LEU A 200 14.81 4.31 9.10
C LEU A 200 14.84 5.85 9.13
N LYS A 201 13.69 6.51 9.30
CA LYS A 201 13.59 7.97 9.37
C LYS A 201 14.46 8.57 10.48
N THR A 202 14.54 7.89 11.63
CA THR A 202 15.36 8.33 12.77
C THR A 202 16.86 8.12 12.52
N SER A 203 17.24 6.99 11.92
CA SER A 203 18.63 6.60 11.71
C SER A 203 19.29 7.23 10.47
N ILE A 204 18.52 7.57 9.43
CA ILE A 204 19.05 8.08 8.15
C ILE A 204 19.81 9.41 8.30
N SER A 205 19.50 10.18 9.35
CA SER A 205 20.20 11.43 9.67
C SER A 205 21.71 11.22 9.83
N PHE A 206 22.15 10.05 10.32
CA PHE A 206 23.59 9.74 10.46
C PHE A 206 24.31 9.57 9.11
N ARG A 207 23.60 9.24 8.02
CA ARG A 207 24.21 9.15 6.68
C ARG A 207 24.68 10.50 6.12
N SER A 208 24.16 11.62 6.66
CA SER A 208 24.63 12.97 6.32
C SER A 208 26.13 13.18 6.57
N TRP A 209 26.72 12.42 7.50
CA TRP A 209 28.17 12.45 7.76
C TRP A 209 29.02 11.96 6.58
N GLY A 210 28.43 11.16 5.69
CA GLY A 210 29.06 10.70 4.44
C GLY A 210 28.86 11.65 3.25
N GLN A 211 28.39 12.88 3.47
CA GLN A 211 28.07 13.87 2.42
C GLN A 211 27.00 13.41 1.42
N LYS A 212 26.21 12.41 1.79
CA LYS A 212 25.03 11.97 1.02
C LYS A 212 23.80 12.75 1.50
N ASP A 213 22.86 12.99 0.60
CA ASP A 213 21.57 13.60 0.92
C ASP A 213 20.69 12.57 1.65
N PRO A 214 20.34 12.79 2.95
CA PRO A 214 19.54 11.84 3.71
C PRO A 214 18.16 11.57 3.12
N LEU A 215 17.55 12.55 2.44
CA LEU A 215 16.23 12.37 1.84
C LEU A 215 16.28 11.40 0.65
N VAL A 216 17.34 11.47 -0.15
CA VAL A 216 17.53 10.58 -1.30
C VAL A 216 17.77 9.15 -0.82
N GLU A 217 18.64 8.99 0.17
CA GLU A 217 18.94 7.68 0.77
C GLU A 217 17.69 7.10 1.46
N TYR A 218 16.93 7.92 2.20
CA TYR A 218 15.65 7.50 2.79
C TYR A 218 14.70 6.98 1.72
N LYS A 219 14.54 7.70 0.60
CA LYS A 219 13.65 7.29 -0.49
C LYS A 219 14.07 5.95 -1.09
N GLN A 220 15.36 5.73 -1.27
CA GLN A 220 15.89 4.49 -1.84
C GLN A 220 15.69 3.31 -0.87
N ASP A 221 16.11 3.45 0.38
CA ASP A 221 16.00 2.42 1.40
C ASP A 221 14.52 2.09 1.70
N ALA A 222 13.68 3.10 1.90
CA ALA A 222 12.24 2.92 2.18
C ALA A 222 11.52 2.20 1.05
N TYR A 223 11.96 2.44 -0.18
CA TYR A 223 11.46 1.77 -1.35
C TYR A 223 11.92 0.30 -1.39
N GLU A 224 13.21 0.02 -1.16
CA GLU A 224 13.74 -1.35 -1.15
C GLU A 224 13.06 -2.20 -0.07
N MET A 225 12.87 -1.62 1.12
CA MET A 225 12.11 -2.22 2.22
C MET A 225 10.67 -2.53 1.81
N PHE A 226 10.01 -1.61 1.08
CA PHE A 226 8.64 -1.82 0.61
C PHE A 226 8.54 -2.96 -0.42
N VAL A 227 9.48 -3.03 -1.37
CA VAL A 227 9.54 -4.15 -2.32
C VAL A 227 9.76 -5.48 -1.61
N GLY A 228 10.70 -5.51 -0.66
CA GLY A 228 10.95 -6.67 0.19
C GLY A 228 9.70 -7.10 0.96
N MET A 229 9.01 -6.15 1.58
CA MET A 229 7.73 -6.40 2.28
C MET A 229 6.67 -6.96 1.32
N MET A 230 6.53 -6.42 0.10
CA MET A 230 5.55 -6.93 -0.88
C MET A 230 5.89 -8.35 -1.36
N ALA A 231 7.16 -8.70 -1.51
CA ALA A 231 7.57 -10.07 -1.81
C ALA A 231 7.27 -11.01 -0.62
N ASP A 232 7.56 -10.56 0.60
CA ASP A 232 7.29 -11.30 1.84
C ASP A 232 5.78 -11.48 2.10
N LEU A 233 4.97 -10.48 1.80
CA LEU A 233 3.51 -10.54 1.84
C LEU A 233 2.99 -11.64 0.91
N ARG A 234 3.39 -11.64 -0.36
CA ARG A 234 2.96 -12.66 -1.34
C ARG A 234 3.33 -14.07 -0.89
N ARG A 235 4.57 -14.26 -0.42
CA ARG A 235 5.05 -15.54 0.12
C ARG A 235 4.22 -15.98 1.33
N THR A 236 3.96 -15.06 2.26
CA THR A 236 3.19 -15.33 3.48
C THR A 236 1.74 -15.65 3.16
N VAL A 237 1.12 -14.95 2.21
CA VAL A 237 -0.24 -15.27 1.72
C VAL A 237 -0.27 -16.68 1.14
N ALA A 238 0.68 -17.05 0.30
CA ALA A 238 0.75 -18.39 -0.29
C ALA A 238 0.87 -19.48 0.79
N GLN A 239 1.81 -19.32 1.73
CA GLN A 239 1.99 -20.25 2.84
C GLN A 239 0.73 -20.37 3.72
N ASN A 240 0.14 -19.23 4.10
CA ASN A 240 -1.07 -19.19 4.93
C ASN A 240 -2.28 -19.78 4.22
N PHE A 241 -2.43 -19.55 2.91
CA PHE A 241 -3.50 -20.11 2.10
C PHE A 241 -3.45 -21.65 2.10
N PHE A 242 -2.28 -22.23 1.84
CA PHE A 242 -2.13 -23.68 1.83
C PHE A 242 -2.20 -24.31 3.23
N ARG A 243 -1.82 -23.59 4.28
CA ARG A 243 -1.97 -24.01 5.68
C ARG A 243 -3.40 -23.90 6.21
N ALA A 244 -4.21 -22.99 5.67
CA ALA A 244 -5.55 -22.72 6.17
C ALA A 244 -6.43 -23.98 6.16
N GLN A 245 -7.14 -24.23 7.26
CA GLN A 245 -8.10 -25.33 7.38
C GLN A 245 -9.40 -24.78 7.97
N ILE A 246 -10.53 -25.26 7.46
CA ILE A 246 -11.83 -24.97 8.07
C ILE A 246 -11.98 -25.94 9.24
N GLY A 247 -11.81 -25.43 10.45
CA GLY A 247 -12.03 -26.23 11.65
C GLY A 247 -13.50 -26.62 11.76
N GLU A 248 -13.77 -27.90 12.04
CA GLU A 248 -15.03 -28.25 12.68
C GLU A 248 -15.07 -27.55 14.06
N PRO A 249 -16.21 -26.97 14.48
CA PRO A 249 -16.31 -26.37 15.80
C PRO A 249 -15.88 -27.43 16.83
N PRO A 250 -15.04 -27.09 17.82
CA PRO A 250 -14.56 -28.06 18.77
C PRO A 250 -15.75 -28.77 19.39
N GLN A 251 -15.87 -30.08 19.14
CA GLN A 251 -16.92 -30.89 19.76
C GLN A 251 -16.78 -30.65 21.26
N ALA A 252 -17.80 -30.02 21.87
CA ALA A 252 -17.80 -29.74 23.28
C ALA A 252 -17.58 -31.07 24.00
N ARG A 253 -16.40 -31.25 24.61
CA ARG A 253 -16.15 -32.42 25.45
C ARG A 253 -17.32 -32.46 26.44
N PRO A 254 -18.09 -33.56 26.53
CA PRO A 254 -19.17 -33.63 27.48
C PRO A 254 -18.55 -33.43 28.85
N GLN A 255 -18.78 -32.26 29.45
CA GLN A 255 -18.39 -32.04 30.83
C GLN A 255 -19.13 -33.11 31.64
N PRO A 256 -18.44 -33.85 32.52
CA PRO A 256 -19.12 -34.79 33.39
C PRO A 256 -20.17 -33.99 34.15
N GLN A 257 -21.44 -34.26 33.87
CA GLN A 257 -22.55 -33.63 34.56
C GLN A 257 -22.36 -33.92 36.05
N GLN A 258 -21.90 -32.92 36.81
CA GLN A 258 -21.93 -33.00 38.25
C GLN A 258 -23.40 -33.16 38.63
N ARG A 259 -23.76 -34.40 38.98
CA ARG A 259 -25.10 -34.78 39.37
C ARG A 259 -25.37 -34.11 40.72
N LEU A 260 -25.86 -32.88 40.68
CA LEU A 260 -26.47 -32.22 41.84
C LEU A 260 -27.71 -33.05 42.20
N VAL A 261 -27.57 -33.93 43.18
CA VAL A 261 -28.68 -34.69 43.76
C VAL A 261 -29.48 -33.71 44.62
N LEU A 262 -30.49 -33.08 44.01
CA LEU A 262 -31.50 -32.33 44.74
C LEU A 262 -32.68 -33.26 45.03
N SER A 263 -32.72 -33.80 46.26
CA SER A 263 -33.85 -34.58 46.76
C SER A 263 -35.00 -33.64 47.14
N GLY A 264 -36.11 -33.71 46.39
CA GLY A 264 -37.36 -33.01 46.71
C GLY A 264 -38.57 -33.75 46.12
N PRO A 265 -39.70 -33.85 46.84
CA PRO A 265 -40.74 -34.83 46.53
C PRO A 265 -41.77 -34.35 45.50
N SER A 266 -42.07 -35.29 44.59
CA SER A 266 -43.31 -35.59 43.86
C SER A 266 -44.15 -34.53 43.14
N ALA A 267 -44.34 -34.85 41.85
CA ALA A 267 -45.22 -34.33 40.80
C ALA A 267 -46.62 -33.82 41.17
N THR A 268 -47.11 -32.86 40.35
CA THR A 268 -48.30 -33.07 39.50
C THR A 268 -48.18 -32.25 38.19
N PRO A 269 -48.67 -32.75 37.04
CA PRO A 269 -48.63 -32.05 35.77
C PRO A 269 -49.96 -31.33 35.51
N ASP A 270 -49.93 -30.02 35.26
CA ASP A 270 -50.89 -29.35 34.37
C ASP A 270 -50.50 -27.89 34.20
N THR A 271 -50.25 -27.47 32.95
CA THR A 271 -50.87 -26.32 32.28
C THR A 271 -50.12 -25.97 31.00
N ALA A 272 -50.89 -25.92 29.91
CA ALA A 272 -50.48 -25.47 28.60
C ALA A 272 -50.41 -23.93 28.53
N VAL A 273 -49.38 -23.38 27.89
CA VAL A 273 -49.42 -22.04 27.28
C VAL A 273 -48.56 -22.07 26.01
N GLY A 274 -49.15 -21.68 24.88
CA GLY A 274 -48.53 -21.73 23.55
C GLY A 274 -47.86 -20.43 23.09
N ARG A 275 -47.73 -20.35 21.75
CA ARG A 275 -47.13 -19.30 20.87
C ARG A 275 -45.67 -19.63 20.51
N GLY A 276 -45.21 -19.52 19.27
CA GLY A 276 -45.81 -19.03 18.02
C GLY A 276 -44.83 -19.27 16.87
N ALA A 277 -45.37 -19.49 15.67
CA ALA A 277 -44.63 -19.72 14.45
C ALA A 277 -44.04 -18.43 13.87
N VAL A 278 -42.83 -18.51 13.30
CA VAL A 278 -42.31 -17.54 12.34
C VAL A 278 -41.68 -18.31 11.19
N ALA A 279 -42.37 -18.32 10.04
CA ALA A 279 -41.87 -18.86 8.79
C ALA A 279 -41.02 -17.79 8.08
N ARG A 280 -39.78 -18.13 7.72
CA ARG A 280 -38.95 -17.34 6.81
C ARG A 280 -39.20 -17.79 5.38
N ARG A 281 -39.38 -16.82 4.49
CA ARG A 281 -39.65 -16.98 3.05
C ARG A 281 -38.34 -16.71 2.31
N GLU A 282 -37.89 -17.67 1.51
CA GLU A 282 -36.77 -17.51 0.57
C GLU A 282 -37.32 -16.97 -0.76
N GLU A 283 -36.67 -15.96 -1.32
CA GLU A 283 -36.90 -15.47 -2.69
C GLU A 283 -35.64 -15.75 -3.53
N ALA A 284 -35.85 -16.49 -4.61
CA ALA A 284 -34.85 -16.82 -5.62
C ALA A 284 -34.78 -15.71 -6.67
N ILE A 285 -33.55 -15.33 -7.06
CA ILE A 285 -33.29 -14.41 -8.18
C ILE A 285 -32.59 -15.21 -9.28
N GLY A 286 -33.15 -15.17 -10.49
CA GLY A 286 -32.71 -15.97 -11.64
C GLY A 286 -31.44 -15.44 -12.31
N GLU A 287 -30.59 -16.38 -12.73
CA GLU A 287 -29.35 -16.14 -13.47
C GLU A 287 -29.58 -15.97 -14.99
N VAL A 288 -28.82 -15.07 -15.60
CA VAL A 288 -28.69 -14.92 -17.07
C VAL A 288 -27.28 -15.38 -17.46
N PRO A 289 -27.11 -16.26 -18.46
CA PRO A 289 -25.81 -16.87 -18.73
C PRO A 289 -24.88 -15.93 -19.50
N VAL A 290 -23.74 -15.59 -18.89
CA VAL A 290 -22.58 -14.99 -19.54
C VAL A 290 -21.68 -16.12 -20.05
N ARG A 291 -21.25 -16.06 -21.31
CA ARG A 291 -20.32 -17.05 -21.88
C ARG A 291 -18.91 -16.80 -21.37
N VAL A 292 -18.50 -17.66 -20.44
CA VAL A 292 -17.15 -17.77 -19.86
C VAL A 292 -16.28 -18.74 -20.65
N ASP A 293 -14.96 -18.57 -20.55
CA ASP A 293 -14.00 -19.54 -21.09
C ASP A 293 -13.87 -20.78 -20.18
N ALA A 294 -12.97 -21.72 -20.53
CA ALA A 294 -12.77 -22.98 -19.79
C ALA A 294 -12.37 -22.79 -18.31
N MET A 295 -12.03 -21.56 -17.89
CA MET A 295 -11.66 -21.21 -16.53
C MET A 295 -12.72 -20.34 -15.81
N GLY A 296 -13.89 -20.12 -16.42
CA GLY A 296 -14.95 -19.29 -15.83
C GLY A 296 -14.73 -17.79 -15.98
N MET A 297 -13.76 -17.34 -16.79
CA MET A 297 -13.41 -15.93 -16.91
C MET A 297 -14.09 -15.24 -18.10
N SER A 298 -14.48 -13.98 -17.90
CA SER A 298 -14.89 -13.09 -19.00
C SER A 298 -13.66 -12.56 -19.74
N ARG A 299 -13.63 -12.68 -21.08
CA ARG A 299 -12.51 -12.21 -21.94
C ARG A 299 -12.16 -10.73 -21.78
N LYS A 300 -13.05 -9.90 -21.21
CA LYS A 300 -12.75 -8.49 -20.93
C LYS A 300 -11.82 -8.28 -19.74
N ALA A 301 -11.77 -9.21 -18.76
CA ALA A 301 -10.90 -9.11 -17.60
C ALA A 301 -9.40 -9.28 -17.94
N ARG A 302 -9.08 -10.06 -18.99
CA ARG A 302 -7.69 -10.28 -19.41
C ARG A 302 -6.99 -9.05 -19.99
N THR A 303 -7.74 -8.13 -20.58
CA THR A 303 -7.18 -6.96 -21.29
C THR A 303 -7.06 -5.70 -20.45
N ASP A 304 -7.79 -5.59 -19.34
CA ASP A 304 -7.66 -4.47 -18.39
C ASP A 304 -6.74 -4.80 -17.20
N MET A 305 -6.43 -6.07 -16.95
CA MET A 305 -5.65 -6.50 -15.76
C MET A 305 -4.15 -6.65 -15.98
N SER A 306 -3.64 -6.62 -17.22
CA SER A 306 -2.19 -6.58 -17.47
C SER A 306 -1.51 -5.29 -16.97
N GLY A 307 -2.29 -4.32 -16.47
CA GLY A 307 -1.81 -3.08 -15.87
C GLY A 307 -2.30 -2.81 -14.44
N LEU A 308 -3.08 -3.71 -13.83
CA LEU A 308 -3.66 -3.50 -12.49
C LEU A 308 -3.18 -4.53 -11.44
N GLY A 309 -2.72 -5.72 -11.83
CA GLY A 309 -2.05 -6.69 -10.94
C GLY A 309 -0.54 -6.46 -10.81
N ARG A 310 0.06 -5.73 -11.75
CA ARG A 310 1.37 -5.11 -11.55
C ARG A 310 1.12 -3.79 -10.83
N GLY A 311 1.02 -3.81 -9.50
CA GLY A 311 1.38 -2.62 -8.72
C GLY A 311 2.67 -2.03 -9.34
N PRO A 312 2.76 -0.70 -9.53
CA PRO A 312 3.78 -0.10 -10.39
C PRO A 312 5.11 -0.79 -10.12
N ASP A 313 5.76 -1.31 -11.19
CA ASP A 313 7.07 -1.93 -11.04
C ASP A 313 7.83 -1.00 -10.13
N PRO A 314 8.36 -1.48 -9.01
CA PRO A 314 9.05 -0.60 -8.14
C PRO A 314 10.10 0.19 -8.95
N ARG A 315 10.72 -0.39 -9.98
CA ARG A 315 11.71 0.30 -10.83
C ARG A 315 11.11 1.46 -11.64
N ASP A 316 9.79 1.44 -11.83
CA ASP A 316 8.95 2.48 -12.45
C ASP A 316 8.37 3.47 -11.43
N LEU A 317 8.54 3.25 -10.11
CA LEU A 317 8.33 4.27 -9.10
C LEU A 317 9.40 5.34 -9.31
N ALA A 318 9.00 6.40 -10.02
CA ALA A 318 9.85 7.54 -10.25
C ALA A 318 10.36 8.08 -8.91
N THR A 319 11.61 7.76 -8.58
CA THR A 319 12.45 8.72 -7.85
C THR A 319 12.33 10.02 -8.62
N ASN A 320 12.28 11.17 -7.94
CA ASN A 320 12.09 12.48 -8.58
C ASN A 320 13.29 12.92 -9.46
N ARG A 321 13.95 12.00 -10.17
CA ARG A 321 14.83 12.23 -11.30
C ARG A 321 14.22 11.61 -12.55
N GLY A 322 13.54 12.46 -13.34
CA GLY A 322 13.46 12.28 -14.78
C GLY A 322 12.20 11.61 -15.33
N LYS A 323 11.05 12.23 -15.11
CA LYS A 323 10.01 12.48 -16.13
C LYS A 323 8.92 13.31 -15.47
N GLU A 324 9.18 14.61 -15.34
CA GLU A 324 8.06 15.53 -15.45
C GLU A 324 7.37 15.16 -16.76
N ARG A 325 6.12 14.68 -16.69
CA ARG A 325 5.22 14.87 -17.83
C ARG A 325 5.34 16.35 -18.11
N ALA A 326 5.95 16.71 -19.24
CA ALA A 326 6.03 18.08 -19.69
C ALA A 326 4.59 18.59 -19.61
N LYS A 327 4.31 19.41 -18.60
CA LYS A 327 3.03 20.10 -18.51
C LYS A 327 3.04 20.91 -19.79
N THR A 328 2.26 20.48 -20.78
CA THR A 328 1.98 21.29 -21.95
C THR A 328 1.61 22.65 -21.36
N PRO A 329 2.34 23.72 -21.68
CA PRO A 329 2.05 25.01 -21.09
C PRO A 329 0.58 25.27 -21.38
N VAL A 330 -0.22 25.44 -20.32
CA VAL A 330 -1.58 25.96 -20.48
C VAL A 330 -1.37 27.35 -21.04
N THR A 331 -1.45 27.46 -22.37
CA THR A 331 -1.45 28.75 -23.04
C THR A 331 -2.71 29.45 -22.59
N VAL A 332 -2.57 30.34 -21.61
CA VAL A 332 -3.58 31.36 -21.35
C VAL A 332 -3.75 32.07 -22.68
N ALA A 333 -4.95 31.99 -23.27
CA ALA A 333 -5.25 32.71 -24.49
C ALA A 333 -4.90 34.19 -24.25
N ALA A 334 -3.98 34.73 -25.06
CA ALA A 334 -3.56 36.11 -24.91
C ALA A 334 -4.79 37.01 -25.05
N GLU A 335 -5.12 37.77 -23.99
CA GLU A 335 -6.17 38.77 -24.08
C GLU A 335 -5.77 39.80 -25.16
N PRO A 336 -6.66 40.12 -26.11
CA PRO A 336 -6.34 41.01 -27.21
C PRO A 336 -5.95 42.39 -26.68
N GLY A 337 -4.79 42.88 -27.10
CA GLY A 337 -4.30 44.20 -26.75
C GLY A 337 -5.27 45.29 -27.24
N ARG A 338 -5.26 46.44 -26.59
CA ARG A 338 -6.20 47.56 -26.85
C ARG A 338 -6.31 47.98 -28.33
N ASN A 339 -5.28 47.76 -29.14
CA ASN A 339 -5.25 48.10 -30.57
C ASN A 339 -5.38 46.90 -31.53
N ASP A 340 -5.49 45.67 -31.02
CA ASP A 340 -5.55 44.45 -31.83
C ASP A 340 -6.92 44.26 -32.49
N PRO A 341 -7.04 43.43 -33.54
CA PRO A 341 -8.32 43.06 -34.13
C PRO A 341 -9.25 42.46 -33.07
N CYS A 342 -10.51 42.89 -33.06
CA CYS A 342 -11.47 42.41 -32.08
C CYS A 342 -11.90 40.96 -32.36
N LEU A 343 -11.97 40.15 -31.31
CA LEU A 343 -12.31 38.71 -31.36
C LEU A 343 -13.70 38.39 -31.91
N CYS A 344 -14.59 39.37 -32.06
CA CYS A 344 -15.93 39.18 -32.62
C CYS A 344 -15.98 39.15 -34.16
N GLY A 345 -14.83 39.27 -34.84
CA GLY A 345 -14.76 39.23 -36.32
C GLY A 345 -15.23 40.51 -37.03
N SER A 346 -15.51 41.59 -36.30
CA SER A 346 -16.03 42.85 -36.87
C SER A 346 -15.05 43.67 -37.72
N GLY A 347 -13.78 43.23 -37.83
CA GLY A 347 -12.71 43.96 -38.53
C GLY A 347 -12.25 45.25 -37.84
N LYS A 348 -12.83 45.62 -36.68
CA LYS A 348 -12.47 46.82 -35.91
C LYS A 348 -11.43 46.51 -34.83
N LYS A 349 -10.63 47.51 -34.43
CA LYS A 349 -9.70 47.41 -33.28
C LYS A 349 -10.47 47.20 -31.97
N TYR A 350 -9.93 46.42 -31.03
CA TYR A 350 -10.58 46.03 -29.77
C TYR A 350 -11.16 47.23 -28.99
N LYS A 351 -10.39 48.32 -28.81
CA LYS A 351 -10.87 49.56 -28.16
C LYS A 351 -12.06 50.27 -28.82
N LYS A 352 -12.35 49.98 -30.09
CA LYS A 352 -13.49 50.57 -30.84
C LYS A 352 -14.67 49.60 -30.96
N CYS A 353 -14.58 48.43 -30.33
CA CYS A 353 -15.62 47.41 -30.31
C CYS A 353 -15.84 46.94 -28.86
N HIS A 354 -15.41 45.74 -28.47
CA HIS A 354 -15.64 45.17 -27.14
C HIS A 354 -14.82 45.81 -26.01
N GLY A 355 -13.79 46.59 -26.33
CA GLY A 355 -12.99 47.36 -25.38
C GLY A 355 -13.41 48.84 -25.26
N ARG A 356 -14.62 49.20 -25.70
CA ARG A 356 -15.20 50.54 -25.45
C ARG A 356 -15.67 50.58 -24.00
N ALA A 357 -15.02 51.40 -23.18
CA ALA A 357 -15.66 51.92 -21.98
C ALA A 357 -16.59 53.05 -22.43
N ASP A 358 -17.86 53.01 -22.04
CA ASP A 358 -18.81 54.10 -22.26
C ASP A 358 -18.38 55.39 -21.54
#